data_AF-A0A1I3HXE7-F1
#
_entry.id   AF-A0A1I3HXE7-F1
#
_cell.length_a   1.000
_cell.length_b   1.000
_cell.length_c   1.000
_cell.angle_alpha   90.00
_cell.angle_beta   90.00
_cell.angle_gamma   90.00
#
_symmetry.space_group_name_H-M   'P 1'
#
loop_
_entity.id
_entity.type
_entity.pdbx_description
1 polymer ?
#
loop_
_entity_poly.entity_id
_entity_poly.type
_entity_poly.pdbx_seq_one_letter_code
_entity_poly.pdbx_strand_id
1 'polypeptide(L)'
;MILVILSFIAGIAFCAAGVYFLLPRYLDKLNEATADKSPETQRKNQLRAKSSGYVALGLGALTLVLAFMLISFPQIASPLVLVYMIFVLAAVSVLLVMYK
;
A
#
# COMPACT_ATOMS: atom_id res chain seq x y z
N MET A 1 -20.79 -9.61 -6.23
CA MET A 1 -20.92 -9.04 -4.87
C MET A 1 -19.77 -9.38 -3.94
N ILE A 2 -19.39 -10.65 -3.75
CA ILE A 2 -18.26 -11.03 -2.87
C ILE A 2 -16.97 -10.27 -3.20
N LEU A 3 -16.61 -10.19 -4.48
CA LEU A 3 -15.39 -9.48 -4.93
C LEU A 3 -15.39 -8.00 -4.53
N VAL A 4 -16.54 -7.33 -4.60
CA VAL A 4 -16.68 -5.91 -4.19
C VAL A 4 -16.44 -5.75 -2.69
N ILE A 5 -17.04 -6.62 -1.88
CA ILE A 5 -16.87 -6.61 -0.41
C ILE A 5 -15.40 -6.83 -0.05
N LEU A 6 -14.75 -7.82 -0.68
CA LEU A 6 -13.34 -8.10 -0.47
C LEU A 6 -12.45 -6.92 -0.88
N SER A 7 -12.76 -6.26 -2.00
CA SER A 7 -12.03 -5.05 -2.43
C SER A 7 -12.19 -3.89 -1.43
N PHE A 8 -13.38 -3.70 -0.85
CA PHE A 8 -13.56 -2.68 0.20
C PHE A 8 -12.73 -3.00 1.45
N ILE A 9 -12.80 -4.23 1.93
CA ILE A 9 -12.02 -4.67 3.11
C ILE A 9 -10.52 -4.50 2.84
N ALA A 10 -10.04 -4.96 1.68
CA ALA A 10 -8.64 -4.82 1.30
C ALA A 10 -8.22 -3.35 1.19
N GLY A 11 -9.04 -2.50 0.57
CA GLY A 11 -8.77 -1.07 0.45
C GLY A 11 -8.66 -0.37 1.81
N ILE A 12 -9.59 -0.65 2.73
CA ILE A 12 -9.53 -0.13 4.10
C ILE A 12 -8.27 -0.65 4.82
N ALA A 13 -7.96 -1.94 4.70
CA ALA A 13 -6.80 -2.54 5.33
C ALA A 13 -5.49 -1.91 4.84
N PHE A 14 -5.35 -1.68 3.52
CA PHE A 14 -4.20 -1.00 2.95
C PHE A 14 -4.10 0.46 3.40
N CYS A 15 -5.22 1.19 3.45
CA CYS A 15 -5.24 2.54 3.98
C CYS A 15 -4.80 2.56 5.46
N ALA A 16 -5.33 1.66 6.28
CA ALA A 16 -4.96 1.56 7.70
C ALA A 16 -3.48 1.22 7.88
N ALA A 17 -2.95 0.27 7.10
CA ALA A 17 -1.53 -0.07 7.10
C ALA A 17 -0.65 1.10 6.64
N GLY A 18 -1.08 1.82 5.60
CA GLY A 18 -0.38 2.99 5.08
C GLY A 18 -0.30 4.13 6.10
N VAL A 19 -1.43 4.45 6.75
CA VAL A 19 -1.44 5.38 7.88
C VAL A 19 -0.51 4.88 8.98
N TYR A 20 -0.62 3.61 9.37
CA TYR A 20 0.21 3.02 10.43
C TYR A 20 1.71 3.15 10.16
N PHE A 21 2.18 2.90 8.93
CA PHE A 21 3.58 3.05 8.56
C PHE A 21 4.08 4.50 8.57
N LEU A 22 3.18 5.48 8.39
CA LEU A 22 3.51 6.90 8.44
C LEU A 22 3.51 7.47 9.87
N LEU A 23 3.01 6.73 10.87
CA LEU A 23 3.07 7.21 12.25
C LEU A 23 4.53 7.33 12.73
N PRO A 24 4.87 8.40 13.48
CA PRO A 24 6.18 8.54 14.12
C PRO A 24 6.52 7.33 15.00
N ARG A 25 5.54 6.79 15.72
CA ARG A 25 5.69 5.61 16.58
C ARG A 25 6.14 4.36 15.82
N TYR A 26 5.79 4.22 14.54
CA TYR A 26 6.26 3.11 13.71
C TYR A 26 7.74 3.29 13.39
N LEU A 27 8.17 4.50 13.03
CA LEU A 27 9.58 4.83 12.80
C LEU A 27 10.43 4.59 14.05
N ASP A 28 9.94 5.01 15.21
CA ASP A 28 10.64 4.82 16.49
C ASP A 28 10.87 3.33 16.76
N LYS A 29 9.81 2.51 16.64
CA LYS A 29 9.90 1.05 16.79
C LYS A 29 10.81 0.40 15.76
N LEU A 30 10.78 0.87 14.51
CA LEU A 30 11.62 0.34 13.44
C LEU A 30 13.10 0.62 13.71
N ASN A 31 13.41 1.82 14.21
CA ASN A 31 14.76 2.22 14.59
C ASN A 31 15.24 1.52 15.87
N GLU A 32 14.36 1.28 16.85
CA GLU A 32 14.66 0.49 18.05
C GLU A 32 14.96 -0.97 17.72
N ALA A 33 14.21 -1.56 16.79
CA ALA A 33 14.39 -2.95 16.37
C ALA A 33 15.63 -3.16 15.47
N THR A 34 16.24 -2.09 14.95
CA THR A 34 17.42 -2.18 14.10
C THR A 34 18.69 -2.20 14.95
N ALA A 35 19.56 -3.21 14.75
CA ALA A 35 20.79 -3.36 15.52
C ALA A 35 21.82 -2.25 15.25
N ASP A 36 21.89 -1.76 14.01
CA ASP A 36 22.74 -0.65 13.61
C ASP A 36 22.03 0.69 13.82
N LYS A 37 22.54 1.50 14.76
CA LYS A 37 22.02 2.83 15.08
C LYS A 37 22.72 3.96 14.30
N SER A 38 23.47 3.64 13.25
CA SER A 38 24.09 4.65 12.41
C SER A 38 23.04 5.60 11.80
N PRO A 39 23.38 6.89 11.62
CA PRO A 39 22.46 7.86 11.03
C PRO A 39 22.07 7.49 9.58
N GLU A 40 22.92 6.76 8.86
CA GLU A 40 22.62 6.25 7.53
C GLU A 40 21.51 5.18 7.57
N THR A 41 21.59 4.24 8.51
CA THR A 41 20.58 3.19 8.68
C THR A 41 19.24 3.76 9.14
N GLN A 42 19.25 4.74 10.05
CA GLN A 42 18.02 5.45 10.46
C GLN A 42 17.37 6.22 9.30
N ARG A 43 18.18 6.89 8.46
CA ARG A 43 17.68 7.57 7.26
C ARG A 43 17.09 6.58 6.26
N LYS A 44 17.72 5.42 6.08
CA LYS A 44 17.20 4.34 5.22
C LYS A 44 15.88 3.81 5.75
N ASN A 45 15.77 3.55 7.06
CA ASN A 45 14.52 3.13 7.71
C ASN A 45 13.41 4.17 7.54
N GLN A 46 13.73 5.45 7.68
CA GLN A 46 12.77 6.53 7.47
C GLN A 46 12.25 6.58 6.03
N LEU A 47 13.14 6.43 5.05
CA LEU A 47 12.75 6.34 3.64
C LEU A 47 11.85 5.13 3.41
N ARG A 48 12.23 3.95 3.92
CA ARG A 48 11.47 2.70 3.76
C ARG A 48 10.08 2.78 4.36
N ALA A 49 9.95 3.31 5.57
CA ALA A 49 8.64 3.46 6.21
C ALA A 49 7.75 4.46 5.45
N LYS A 50 8.31 5.60 5.03
CA LYS A 50 7.57 6.59 4.24
C LYS A 50 7.15 6.03 2.88
N SER A 51 8.04 5.40 2.13
CA SER A 51 7.71 4.81 0.83
C SER A 51 6.67 3.71 0.95
N SER A 52 6.82 2.78 1.90
CA SER A 52 5.80 1.75 2.16
C SER A 52 4.47 2.37 2.57
N GLY A 53 4.48 3.40 3.41
CA GLY A 53 3.28 4.10 3.84
C GLY A 53 2.52 4.75 2.68
N TYR A 54 3.22 5.51 1.84
CA TYR A 54 2.60 6.14 0.67
C TYR A 54 2.12 5.13 -0.38
N VAL A 55 2.89 4.07 -0.63
CA VAL A 55 2.46 3.03 -1.58
C VAL A 55 1.25 2.28 -1.04
N ALA A 56 1.21 1.93 0.25
CA ALA A 56 0.05 1.28 0.86
C ALA A 56 -1.18 2.19 0.84
N LEU A 57 -1.05 3.49 1.13
CA LEU A 57 -2.14 4.46 1.00
C LEU A 57 -2.64 4.58 -0.44
N GLY A 58 -1.73 4.71 -1.41
CA GLY A 58 -2.08 4.83 -2.82
C GLY A 58 -2.79 3.57 -3.33
N LEU A 59 -2.28 2.39 -2.96
CA LEU A 59 -2.89 1.12 -3.31
C LEU A 59 -4.27 0.99 -2.66
N GLY A 60 -4.41 1.30 -1.37
CA GLY A 60 -5.68 1.26 -0.67
C GLY A 60 -6.73 2.18 -1.28
N ALA A 61 -6.37 3.43 -1.59
CA ALA A 61 -7.25 4.35 -2.28
C ALA A 61 -7.67 3.82 -3.66
N LEU A 62 -6.72 3.28 -4.44
CA LEU A 62 -7.01 2.67 -5.73
C LEU A 62 -7.95 1.47 -5.61
N THR A 63 -7.76 0.61 -4.61
CA THR A 63 -8.65 -0.55 -4.35
C THR A 63 -10.06 -0.10 -3.98
N LEU A 64 -10.21 0.98 -3.20
CA LEU A 64 -11.52 1.56 -2.86
C LEU A 64 -12.22 2.15 -4.09
N VAL A 65 -11.48 2.88 -4.93
CA VAL A 65 -11.99 3.40 -6.21
C VAL A 65 -12.45 2.26 -7.11
N LEU A 66 -11.66 1.19 -7.21
CA LEU A 66 -12.06 -0.01 -7.95
C LEU A 66 -13.36 -0.59 -7.38
N ALA A 67 -13.46 -0.75 -6.07
CA ALA A 67 -14.65 -1.31 -5.43
C ALA A 67 -15.91 -0.48 -5.76
N PHE A 68 -15.78 0.85 -5.76
CA PHE A 68 -16.85 1.76 -6.18
C PHE A 68 -17.18 1.62 -7.68
N MET A 69 -16.17 1.55 -8.55
CA MET A 69 -16.37 1.36 -9.99
C MET A 69 -17.05 0.03 -10.33
N LEU A 70 -16.75 -1.04 -9.59
CA LEU A 70 -17.37 -2.35 -9.77
C LEU A 70 -18.86 -2.37 -9.41
N ILE A 71 -19.30 -1.49 -8.51
CA ILE A 71 -20.73 -1.31 -8.19
C ILE A 71 -21.39 -0.49 -9.30
N SER A 72 -20.77 0.61 -9.71
CA SER A 72 -21.35 1.57 -10.65
C SER A 72 -21.37 1.05 -12.10
N PHE A 73 -20.39 0.24 -12.49
CA PHE A 73 -20.20 -0.23 -13.87
C PHE A 73 -19.96 -1.74 -13.96
N PRO A 74 -20.94 -2.58 -13.59
CA PRO A 74 -20.77 -4.04 -13.56
C PRO A 74 -20.47 -4.63 -14.95
N GLN A 75 -20.95 -4.02 -16.05
CA GLN A 75 -20.69 -4.49 -17.41
C GLN A 75 -19.21 -4.47 -17.83
N ILE A 76 -18.38 -3.65 -17.19
CA ILE A 76 -16.94 -3.52 -17.49
C ILE A 76 -16.06 -4.00 -16.32
N ALA A 77 -16.59 -4.85 -15.45
CA ALA A 77 -15.86 -5.35 -14.29
C ALA A 77 -14.55 -6.06 -14.66
N SER A 78 -14.58 -6.94 -15.67
CA SER A 78 -13.39 -7.68 -16.10
C SER A 78 -12.22 -6.78 -16.55
N PRO A 79 -12.40 -5.83 -17.49
CA PRO A 79 -11.32 -4.92 -17.87
C PRO A 79 -10.87 -4.01 -16.72
N LEU A 80 -11.78 -3.58 -15.82
CA LEU A 80 -11.41 -2.80 -14.64
C LEU A 80 -10.47 -3.57 -13.69
N VAL A 81 -10.79 -4.83 -13.41
CA VAL A 81 -9.93 -5.70 -12.57
C VAL A 81 -8.57 -5.92 -13.23
N LEU A 82 -8.52 -6.10 -14.55
CA LEU A 82 -7.27 -6.28 -15.29
C LEU A 82 -6.38 -5.03 -15.21
N VAL A 83 -6.95 -3.84 -15.42
CA VAL A 83 -6.23 -2.57 -15.26
C VAL A 83 -5.73 -2.42 -13.81
N TYR A 84 -6.56 -2.75 -12.83
CA TYR A 84 -6.16 -2.74 -11.43
C TYR A 84 -4.98 -3.68 -11.14
N MET A 85 -4.99 -4.90 -11.68
CA MET A 85 -3.86 -5.84 -11.52
C MET A 85 -2.54 -5.27 -12.05
N ILE A 86 -2.56 -4.51 -13.15
CA ILE A 86 -1.36 -3.85 -13.69
C ILE A 86 -0.82 -2.84 -12.66
N PHE A 87 -1.69 -2.04 -12.04
CA PHE A 87 -1.28 -1.09 -11.01
C PHE A 87 -0.73 -1.79 -9.75
N VAL A 88 -1.34 -2.90 -9.33
CA VAL A 88 -0.84 -3.70 -8.20
C VAL A 88 0.56 -4.24 -8.51
N LEU A 89 0.75 -4.82 -9.71
CA LEU A 89 2.05 -5.34 -10.14
C LEU A 89 3.11 -4.23 -10.21
N ALA A 90 2.75 -3.06 -10.73
CA ALA A 90 3.64 -1.90 -10.77
C ALA A 90 4.03 -1.46 -9.35
N ALA A 91 3.07 -1.33 -8.43
CA ALA A 91 3.32 -0.94 -7.05
C ALA A 91 4.25 -1.93 -6.32
N VAL A 92 4.01 -3.23 -6.47
CA VAL A 92 4.87 -4.28 -5.91
C VAL A 92 6.27 -4.25 -6.54
N SER A 93 6.36 -4.06 -7.85
CA SER A 93 7.66 -3.98 -8.55
C SER A 93 8.48 -2.78 -8.07
N VAL A 94 7.85 -1.62 -7.88
CA VAL A 94 8.52 -0.43 -7.32
C VAL A 94 9.03 -0.72 -5.90
N LEU A 95 8.22 -1.34 -5.04
CA LEU A 95 8.67 -1.69 -3.69
C LEU A 95 9.85 -2.68 -3.71
N LEU A 96 9.79 -3.71 -4.56
CA LEU A 96 10.88 -4.68 -4.69
C LEU A 96 12.19 -4.03 -5.16
N VAL A 97 12.12 -3.13 -6.15
CA VAL A 97 13.31 -2.40 -6.64
C VAL A 97 13.84 -1.44 -5.59
N MET A 98 12.98 -0.74 -4.85
CA MET A 98 13.40 0.20 -3.80
C MET A 98 14.02 -0.49 -2.57
N TYR A 99 13.69 -1.76 -2.32
CA TYR A 99 14.17 -2.50 -1.14
C TYR A 99 15.27 -3.52 -1.41
N LYS A 100 15.64 -3.71 -2.69
CA LYS A 100 16.85 -4.43 -3.09
C LYS A 100 18.11 -3.68 -2.65
#